data_AF-A0A971Q7K9-F1
#
_entry.id   AF-A0A971Q7K9-F1
#
_cell.length_a   1.000
_cell.length_b   1.000
_cell.length_c   1.000
_cell.angle_alpha   90.00
_cell.angle_beta   90.00
_cell.angle_gamma   90.00
#
_symmetry.space_group_name_H-M   'P 1'
#
loop_
_entity.id
_entity.type
_entity.pdbx_description
1 polymer ?
#
loop_
_entity_poly.entity_id
_entity_poly.type
_entity_poly.pdbx_seq_one_letter_code
_entity_poly.pdbx_strand_id
1 'polypeptide(L)' 'MSDLVSHDRNEETIEAKARWFQSLPMEQRMELLCMFTDLALSVNPDVQDRDDAQPASGRIQVLSGA' A
#
# COMPACT_ATOMS: atom_id res chain seq x y z
N MET A 1 -12.67 0.69 -29.15
CA MET A 1 -11.87 1.88 -28.81
C MET A 1 -11.07 1.52 -27.59
N SER A 2 -9.75 1.40 -27.74
CA SER A 2 -8.88 1.16 -26.58
C SER A 2 -8.68 2.52 -25.95
N ASP A 3 -9.42 2.82 -24.89
CA ASP A 3 -9.16 4.01 -24.10
C ASP A 3 -7.70 3.93 -23.62
N LEU A 4 -6.96 5.03 -23.80
CA LEU A 4 -5.60 5.17 -23.31
C LEU A 4 -5.67 5.22 -21.79
N VAL A 5 -5.61 4.05 -21.15
CA VAL A 5 -5.48 3.95 -19.69
C VAL A 5 -4.10 4.51 -19.33
N SER A 6 -4.08 5.66 -18.66
CA SER A 6 -2.87 6.19 -18.06
C SER A 6 -2.50 5.35 -16.84
N HIS A 7 -1.22 5.03 -16.70
CA HIS A 7 -0.64 4.33 -15.55
C HIS A 7 0.30 5.23 -14.75
N ASP A 8 0.16 6.56 -14.88
CA ASP A 8 0.98 7.49 -14.10
C ASP A 8 0.58 7.45 -12.62
N ARG A 9 1.57 7.19 -11.76
CA ARG A 9 1.40 7.18 -10.31
C ARG A 9 0.99 8.54 -9.75
N ASN A 10 1.35 9.64 -10.43
CA ASN A 10 0.96 10.99 -10.00
C ASN A 10 -0.54 11.25 -10.14
N GLU A 11 -1.25 10.45 -10.93
CA GLU A 11 -2.70 10.50 -11.06
C GLU A 11 -3.42 9.74 -9.92
N GLU A 12 -2.68 9.00 -9.10
CA GLU A 12 -3.22 8.14 -8.05
C GLU A 12 -3.25 8.87 -6.69
N THR A 13 -4.41 9.43 -6.34
CA THR A 13 -4.59 10.11 -5.05
C THR A 13 -4.95 9.14 -3.93
N ILE A 14 -4.61 9.49 -2.68
CA ILE A 14 -4.97 8.68 -1.51
C ILE A 14 -6.48 8.56 -1.36
N GLU A 15 -7.22 9.63 -1.65
CA GLU A 15 -8.69 9.67 -1.58
C GLU A 15 -9.32 8.75 -2.63
N ALA A 16 -8.75 8.70 -3.84
CA ALA A 16 -9.21 7.80 -4.90
C ALA A 16 -9.01 6.34 -4.50
N LYS A 17 -7.82 5.97 -4.00
CA LYS A 17 -7.55 4.62 -3.47
C LYS A 17 -8.48 4.26 -2.31
N ALA A 18 -8.69 5.18 -1.37
CA ALA A 18 -9.56 4.95 -0.22
C ALA A 18 -11.00 4.72 -0.66
N ARG A 19 -11.51 5.52 -1.59
CA ARG A 19 -12.87 5.36 -2.15
C ARG A 19 -13.02 4.03 -2.89
N TRP A 20 -12.01 3.65 -3.69
CA TRP A 20 -11.97 2.36 -4.35
C TRP A 20 -11.99 1.20 -3.33
N PHE A 21 -11.16 1.24 -2.30
CA PHE A 21 -11.16 0.19 -1.28
C PHE A 21 -12.50 0.10 -0.52
N GLN A 22 -13.12 1.26 -0.25
CA GLN A 22 -14.43 1.34 0.38
C GLN A 22 -15.58 0.86 -0.50
N SER A 23 -15.42 0.77 -1.82
CA SER A 23 -16.46 0.21 -2.69
C SER A 23 -16.42 -1.32 -2.76
N LEU A 24 -15.34 -1.95 -2.28
CA LEU A 24 -15.20 -3.41 -2.29
C LEU A 24 -16.14 -4.09 -1.28
N PRO A 25 -16.69 -5.27 -1.61
CA PRO A 25 -17.32 -6.16 -0.65
C PRO A 25 -16.36 -6.55 0.49
N MET A 26 -16.91 -6.91 1.65
CA MET A 26 -16.11 -7.29 2.82
C MET A 26 -15.13 -8.42 2.52
N GLU A 27 -15.55 -9.45 1.80
CA GLU A 27 -14.71 -10.61 1.45
C GLU A 27 -13.47 -10.19 0.65
N GLN A 28 -13.64 -9.32 -0.35
CA GLN A 28 -12.52 -8.81 -1.15
C GLN A 28 -11.58 -7.92 -0.34
N ARG A 29 -12.09 -7.20 0.67
CA ARG A 29 -11.23 -6.45 1.60
C ARG A 29 -10.38 -7.39 2.44
N MET A 30 -10.94 -8.51 2.88
CA MET A 30 -10.20 -9.53 3.62
C MET A 30 -9.15 -10.22 2.76
N GLU A 31 -9.47 -10.54 1.50
CA GLU A 31 -8.51 -11.07 0.54
C GLU A 31 -7.33 -10.13 0.31
N LEU A 32 -7.59 -8.83 0.11
CA LEU A 32 -6.53 -7.83 -0.03
C LEU A 32 -5.67 -7.72 1.24
N LEU A 33 -6.30 -7.73 2.42
CA LEU A 33 -5.58 -7.73 3.69
C LEU A 33 -4.61 -8.91 3.80
N CYS A 34 -5.08 -10.13 3.51
CA CYS A 34 -4.24 -11.33 3.51
C CYS A 34 -3.11 -11.21 2.49
N MET A 35 -3.42 -10.84 1.24
CA MET A 35 -2.43 -10.71 0.18
C MET A 35 -1.31 -9.71 0.53
N PHE A 36 -1.66 -8.54 1.07
CA PHE A 36 -0.66 -7.55 1.47
C PHE A 36 0.13 -7.98 2.70
N THR A 37 -0.49 -8.71 3.62
CA THR A 37 0.19 -9.27 4.79
C THR A 37 1.20 -10.33 4.38
N ASP A 38 0.79 -11.25 3.50
CA ASP A 38 1.66 -12.30 2.94
C ASP A 38 2.84 -11.67 2.19
N LEU A 39 2.58 -10.62 1.39
CA LEU A 39 3.64 -9.89 0.71
C LEU A 39 4.62 -9.25 1.72
N ALA A 40 4.10 -8.58 2.75
CA ALA A 40 4.93 -7.97 3.78
C ALA A 40 5.81 -9.00 4.50
N LEU A 41 5.22 -10.13 4.89
CA LEU A 41 5.94 -11.24 5.54
C LEU A 41 6.93 -11.92 4.60
N SER A 42 6.63 -12.02 3.30
CA SER A 42 7.55 -12.62 2.32
C SER A 42 8.84 -11.79 2.15
N VAL A 43 8.74 -10.47 2.31
CA VAL A 43 9.88 -9.54 2.20
C VAL A 43 10.58 -9.36 3.55
N ASN A 44 9.82 -9.39 4.64
CA ASN A 44 10.32 -9.20 6.00
C ASN A 44 9.57 -10.11 6.99
N PRO A 45 10.01 -11.38 7.14
CA PRO A 45 9.33 -12.36 8.00
C PRO A 45 9.23 -11.95 9.46
N ASP A 46 10.19 -11.16 9.95
CA ASP A 46 10.28 -10.75 11.36
C ASP A 46 9.48 -9.47 11.66
N VAL A 47 8.68 -8.97 10.70
CA VAL A 47 7.88 -7.74 10.88
C VAL A 47 6.84 -7.87 12.01
N GLN A 48 6.37 -9.09 12.26
CA GLN A 48 5.37 -9.40 13.29
C GLN A 48 5.91 -9.28 14.72
N ASP A 49 7.22 -9.49 14.92
CA ASP A 49 7.84 -9.59 16.24
C ASP A 49 8.39 -8.26 16.76
N ARG A 50 8.11 -7.17 16.04
CA ARG A 50 8.60 -5.82 16.36
C ARG A 50 7.48 -4.95 16.91
N ASP A 51 7.30 -4.99 18.22
CA ASP A 51 6.69 -3.86 18.92
C ASP A 51 7.56 -2.61 18.69
N ASP A 52 6.92 -1.49 18.35
CA ASP A 52 7.59 -0.21 18.04
C ASP A 52 8.61 -0.26 16.89
N ALA A 53 8.31 -1.01 15.82
CA ALA A 53 9.15 -1.16 14.64
C ALA A 53 9.70 0.18 14.13
N GLN A 54 10.98 0.44 14.42
CA GLN A 54 11.69 1.61 13.92
C GLN A 54 11.99 1.44 12.42
N PRO A 55 11.99 2.51 11.63
CA PRO A 55 12.35 2.46 10.22
C PRO A 55 13.69 1.74 10.04
N ALA A 56 13.75 0.79 9.10
CA ALA A 56 15.01 0.13 8.78
C ALA A 56 16.05 1.19 8.35
N SER A 57 17.26 1.07 8.89
CA SER A 57 18.36 2.00 8.58
C SER A 57 18.52 2.13 7.06
N GLY A 58 18.34 3.34 6.53
CA GLY A 58 18.45 3.64 5.09
C GLY A 58 17.13 3.83 4.32
N ARG A 59 15.96 3.81 4.96
CA ARG A 59 14.69 4.18 4.29
C ARG A 59 13.86 5.16 5.10
N ILE A 60 13.93 6.44 4.70
CA ILE A 60 12.84 7.41 4.50
C ILE A 60 13.48 8.61 3.78
N GLN A 61 12.99 8.96 2.59
CA GLN A 61 13.29 10.25 1.97
C GLN A 61 12.30 11.27 2.54
N VAL A 62 12.78 12.14 3.43
CA VAL A 62 12.00 13.31 3.86
C VAL A 62 12.04 14.32 2.72
N LEU A 63 10.92 14.52 2.02
CA LEU A 63 10.74 15.65 1.13
C LEU A 63 10.30 16.84 1.97
N SER A 64 11.25 17.70 2.34
CA SER A 64 10.93 19.03 2.87
C SER A 64 10.21 19.84 1.79
N GLY A 65 9.02 20.34 2.11
CA GLY A 65 8.14 21.09 1.21
C GLY A 65 8.68 22.49 0.88
N ALA A 66 8.38 22.94 -0.34
CA ALA A 66 8.45 24.33 -0.78
C ALA A 66 7.04 24.84 -1.06
#